data_AF-A0A818BD94-F1
#
_entry.id   AF-A0A818BD94-F1
#
_cell.length_a   1.000
_cell.length_b   1.000
_cell.length_c   1.000
_cell.angle_alpha   90.00
_cell.angle_beta   90.00
_cell.angle_gamma   90.00
#
_symmetry.space_group_name_H-M   'P 1'
#
loop_
_entity.id
_entity.type
_entity.pdbx_description
1 polymer ?
#
loop_
_entity_poly.entity_id
_entity_poly.type
_entity_poly.pdbx_seq_one_letter_code
_entity_poly.pdbx_strand_id
1 'polypeptide(L)'
;MIDQYVFHCAATTSGIQSSYSGALTEKSSSFIRPKQGESGFNFLAIKLKTSSSGIYTIVCESGIDTYGCLHNESFLSNNPNSKLIATDDDSGSKRNCKLIANLTTAESMILVVTTYNAEQTGAFKVIVYGPEKAILSPYVTTPLTTTSTSTTTSTTKSSIEVNIPANAKWAQNGVTVAGGNGRGDATNQLHWPYGLFVDDDQTVIIADYYNHRIMQWKNGDTTNGEVVVGGRSNGNGLHQFDRPTDVLIDKETDSLIVCEDGRV
;
A
#
# COMPACT_ATOMS: atom_id res chain seq x y z
N MET A 1 15.41 -18.36 -19.50
CA MET A 1 15.89 -17.01 -19.84
C MET A 1 14.74 -16.11 -19.47
N ILE A 2 14.89 -15.33 -18.40
CA ILE A 2 13.85 -14.41 -17.94
C ILE A 2 13.87 -13.24 -18.92
N ASP A 3 12.81 -13.07 -19.70
CA ASP A 3 12.64 -11.88 -20.53
C ASP A 3 12.34 -10.70 -19.60
N GLN A 4 13.39 -9.92 -19.31
CA GLN A 4 13.34 -8.84 -18.32
C GLN A 4 12.50 -7.66 -18.83
N TYR A 5 11.24 -7.59 -18.38
CA TYR A 5 10.44 -6.36 -18.43
C TYR A 5 10.31 -5.80 -17.01
N VAL A 6 11.17 -4.86 -16.67
CA VAL A 6 11.08 -4.07 -15.43
C VAL A 6 9.96 -3.05 -15.60
N PHE A 7 8.78 -3.37 -15.08
CA PHE A 7 7.71 -2.39 -14.97
C PHE A 7 8.06 -1.40 -13.88
N HIS A 8 8.42 -0.20 -14.30
CA HIS A 8 8.58 0.93 -13.39
C HIS A 8 7.18 1.31 -12.91
N CYS A 9 6.90 1.17 -11.61
CA CYS A 9 5.76 1.85 -11.01
C CYS A 9 6.08 3.35 -10.81
N ALA A 10 6.67 3.99 -11.81
CA ALA A 10 6.44 5.41 -12.01
C ALA A 10 5.06 5.50 -12.63
N ALA A 11 4.02 5.67 -11.80
CA ALA A 11 2.70 6.00 -12.28
C ALA A 11 2.76 7.39 -12.94
N THR A 12 3.23 7.46 -14.18
CA THR A 12 2.91 8.54 -15.09
C THR A 12 1.40 8.43 -15.33
N THR A 13 0.65 9.25 -14.62
CA THR A 13 -0.80 9.28 -14.54
C THR A 13 -1.43 9.65 -15.89
N SER A 14 -1.55 8.68 -16.79
CA SER A 14 -2.29 8.80 -18.06
C SER A 14 -3.75 8.31 -17.94
N GLY A 15 -4.26 8.12 -16.73
CA GLY A 15 -5.64 7.68 -16.47
C GLY A 15 -6.67 8.80 -16.61
N ILE A 16 -7.93 8.44 -16.86
CA ILE A 16 -9.05 9.39 -16.87
C ILE A 16 -9.24 9.94 -15.46
N GLN A 17 -9.43 11.26 -15.37
CA GLN A 17 -9.48 11.98 -14.09
C GLN A 17 -10.91 12.29 -13.64
N SER A 18 -11.16 12.06 -12.36
CA SER A 18 -12.28 12.60 -11.58
C SER A 18 -11.74 13.43 -10.43
N SER A 19 -12.50 14.42 -9.94
CA SER A 19 -12.06 15.21 -8.80
C SER A 19 -13.19 15.61 -7.85
N TYR A 20 -12.82 15.85 -6.60
CA TYR A 20 -13.70 16.34 -5.54
C TYR A 20 -12.94 17.40 -4.73
N SER A 21 -13.57 18.50 -4.36
CA SER A 21 -12.97 19.53 -3.50
C SER A 21 -13.70 19.62 -2.18
N GLY A 22 -12.95 19.78 -1.10
CA GLY A 22 -13.49 19.86 0.25
C GLY A 22 -12.61 20.72 1.15
N ALA A 23 -13.04 20.86 2.40
CA ALA A 23 -12.25 21.52 3.44
C ALA A 23 -12.42 20.81 4.77
N LEU A 24 -11.33 20.68 5.52
CA LEU A 24 -11.34 20.26 6.91
C LEU A 24 -11.53 21.52 7.75
N THR A 25 -12.54 21.53 8.62
CA THR A 25 -12.87 22.67 9.47
C THR A 25 -13.04 22.19 10.91
N GLU A 26 -13.02 23.09 11.89
CA GLU A 26 -13.29 22.76 13.30
C GLU A 26 -14.72 22.19 13.53
N LYS A 27 -15.62 22.35 12.54
CA LYS A 27 -16.98 21.78 12.55
C LYS A 27 -17.04 20.36 12.00
N SER A 28 -15.95 19.87 11.43
CA SER A 28 -15.85 18.48 11.00
C SER A 28 -15.92 17.56 12.22
N SER A 29 -16.57 16.41 12.08
CA SER A 29 -16.59 15.40 13.14
C SER A 29 -15.16 14.99 13.51
N SER A 30 -14.91 14.78 14.80
CA SER A 30 -13.61 14.26 15.26
C SER A 30 -13.52 12.75 15.02
N PHE A 31 -12.34 12.24 14.65
CA PHE A 31 -12.07 10.81 14.60
C PHE A 31 -10.68 10.48 15.16
N ILE A 32 -10.48 9.19 15.43
CA ILE A 32 -9.19 8.62 15.84
C ILE A 32 -8.47 8.13 14.60
N ARG A 33 -7.21 8.53 14.40
CA ARG A 33 -6.46 8.09 13.23
C ARG A 33 -6.12 6.59 13.33
N PRO A 34 -6.32 5.79 12.25
CA PRO A 34 -5.93 4.38 12.23
C PRO A 34 -4.45 4.17 12.60
N LYS A 35 -4.14 3.00 13.19
CA LYS A 35 -2.79 2.54 13.58
C LYS A 35 -2.06 3.31 14.69
N GLN A 36 -2.27 4.62 14.86
CA GLN A 36 -1.57 5.43 15.88
C GLN A 36 -2.44 5.78 17.10
N GLY A 37 -3.77 5.71 17.00
CA GLY A 37 -4.66 5.87 18.15
C GLY A 37 -4.80 7.30 18.67
N GLU A 38 -4.23 8.28 17.97
CA GLU A 38 -4.32 9.70 18.28
C GLU A 38 -5.74 10.21 17.96
N SER A 39 -6.30 11.06 18.82
CA SER A 39 -7.62 11.69 18.68
C SER A 39 -7.51 13.17 18.32
N GLY A 40 -8.63 13.83 18.00
CA GLY A 40 -8.66 15.28 17.74
C GLY A 40 -8.47 15.66 16.26
N PHE A 41 -8.64 14.72 15.34
CA PHE A 41 -8.52 15.00 13.91
C PHE A 41 -9.86 15.37 13.29
N ASN A 42 -9.86 16.42 12.48
CA ASN A 42 -10.98 16.78 11.62
C ASN A 42 -10.95 15.89 10.38
N PHE A 43 -12.09 15.31 9.99
CA PHE A 43 -12.17 14.54 8.75
C PHE A 43 -13.31 14.97 7.83
N LEU A 44 -13.19 14.56 6.56
CA LEU A 44 -14.25 14.58 5.57
C LEU A 44 -14.30 13.22 4.88
N ALA A 45 -15.50 12.62 4.81
CA ALA A 45 -15.71 11.34 4.15
C ALA A 45 -16.34 11.54 2.77
N ILE A 46 -15.78 10.86 1.76
CA ILE A 46 -16.17 10.93 0.36
C ILE A 46 -16.51 9.52 -0.10
N LYS A 47 -17.71 9.33 -0.62
CA LYS A 47 -18.09 8.10 -1.28
C LYS A 47 -17.52 8.08 -2.70
N LEU A 48 -16.85 7.00 -3.04
CA LEU A 48 -16.25 6.75 -4.35
C LEU A 48 -16.92 5.50 -4.95
N LYS A 49 -17.47 5.65 -6.15
CA LYS A 49 -18.01 4.56 -6.96
C LYS A 49 -17.31 4.50 -8.31
N THR A 50 -17.07 3.30 -8.82
CA THR A 50 -16.46 3.08 -10.13
C THR A 50 -17.42 2.34 -11.05
N SER A 51 -17.32 2.61 -12.35
CA SER A 51 -18.06 1.90 -13.41
C SER A 51 -17.23 0.82 -14.11
N SER A 52 -15.94 0.74 -13.79
CA SER A 52 -15.01 -0.30 -14.23
C SER A 52 -14.18 -0.78 -13.06
N SER A 53 -13.84 -2.07 -13.06
CA SER A 53 -12.91 -2.64 -12.09
C SER A 53 -11.48 -2.41 -12.56
N GLY A 54 -10.55 -2.18 -11.63
CA GLY A 54 -9.14 -2.02 -11.96
C GLY A 54 -8.39 -1.16 -10.96
N ILE A 55 -7.15 -0.82 -11.29
CA ILE A 55 -6.28 -0.01 -10.43
C ILE A 55 -6.68 1.47 -10.53
N TYR A 56 -6.97 2.06 -9.38
CA TYR A 56 -7.22 3.49 -9.22
C TYR A 56 -6.13 4.12 -8.35
N THR A 57 -5.67 5.31 -8.74
CA THR A 57 -4.78 6.16 -7.95
C THR A 57 -5.56 7.35 -7.43
N ILE A 58 -5.57 7.57 -6.13
CA ILE A 58 -6.28 8.64 -5.42
C ILE A 58 -5.22 9.56 -4.83
N VAL A 59 -5.19 10.81 -5.26
CA VAL A 59 -4.21 11.83 -4.84
C VAL A 59 -4.93 12.95 -4.11
N CYS A 60 -4.39 13.38 -2.97
CA CYS A 60 -4.78 14.64 -2.36
C CYS A 60 -3.82 15.75 -2.76
N GLU A 61 -4.36 16.88 -3.17
CA GLU A 61 -3.65 18.13 -3.40
C GLU A 61 -4.10 19.13 -2.34
N SER A 62 -3.17 19.55 -1.49
CA SER A 62 -3.45 20.56 -0.48
C SER A 62 -2.20 21.34 -0.07
N GLY A 63 -2.42 22.48 0.59
CA GLY A 63 -1.39 23.20 1.35
C GLY A 63 -1.23 22.69 2.79
N ILE A 64 -2.14 21.84 3.26
CA ILE A 64 -2.01 21.10 4.53
C ILE A 64 -1.51 19.68 4.26
N ASP A 65 -0.85 19.08 5.25
CA ASP A 65 -0.33 17.72 5.20
C ASP A 65 -1.51 16.75 5.41
N THR A 66 -1.98 16.12 4.33
CA THR A 66 -3.20 15.30 4.35
C THR A 66 -2.89 13.83 4.55
N TYR A 67 -3.71 13.17 5.37
CA TYR A 67 -3.68 11.72 5.58
C TYR A 67 -4.98 11.12 5.01
N GLY A 68 -4.87 10.04 4.25
CA GLY A 68 -5.97 9.37 3.58
C GLY A 68 -6.23 8.00 4.18
N CYS A 69 -7.50 7.66 4.42
CA CYS A 69 -7.92 6.30 4.80
C CYS A 69 -8.96 5.81 3.80
N LEU A 70 -8.75 4.64 3.22
CA LEU A 70 -9.69 4.04 2.28
C LEU A 70 -10.42 2.87 2.94
N HIS A 71 -11.74 2.92 2.94
CA HIS A 71 -12.60 1.88 3.53
C HIS A 71 -13.48 1.21 2.50
N ASN A 72 -13.75 -0.08 2.70
CA ASN A 72 -14.74 -0.82 1.92
C ASN A 72 -16.16 -0.54 2.44
N GLU A 73 -17.10 -0.23 1.56
CA GLU A 73 -18.56 -0.06 1.74
C GLU A 73 -19.04 1.03 2.71
N SER A 74 -18.41 1.15 3.88
CA SER A 74 -18.88 1.95 5.01
C SER A 74 -17.73 2.42 5.88
N PHE A 75 -17.87 3.60 6.48
CA PHE A 75 -16.94 4.13 7.46
C PHE A 75 -17.66 4.40 8.79
N LEU A 76 -17.01 4.03 9.89
CA LEU A 76 -17.47 4.27 11.25
C LEU A 76 -16.43 5.11 12.01
N SER A 77 -16.77 6.36 12.36
CA SER A 77 -15.83 7.26 13.04
C SER A 77 -15.41 6.77 14.43
N ASN A 78 -16.26 5.98 15.10
CA ASN A 78 -15.97 5.34 16.39
C ASN A 78 -15.19 4.01 16.26
N ASN A 79 -15.08 3.46 15.05
CA ASN A 79 -14.27 2.29 14.76
C ASN A 79 -13.54 2.47 13.41
N PRO A 80 -12.53 3.36 13.37
CA PRO A 80 -11.85 3.76 12.14
C PRO A 80 -10.93 2.67 11.56
N ASN A 81 -10.79 1.51 12.23
CA ASN A 81 -10.11 0.36 11.64
C ASN A 81 -11.09 -0.60 10.94
N SER A 82 -12.41 -0.40 11.11
CA SER A 82 -13.43 -1.23 10.47
C SER A 82 -13.40 -1.05 8.95
N LYS A 83 -13.29 -2.17 8.23
CA LYS A 83 -13.23 -2.22 6.76
C LYS A 83 -12.14 -1.34 6.14
N LEU A 84 -11.09 -1.01 6.88
CA LEU A 84 -9.95 -0.24 6.38
C LEU A 84 -9.14 -1.10 5.40
N ILE A 85 -8.86 -0.56 4.23
CA ILE A 85 -8.10 -1.21 3.15
C ILE A 85 -6.70 -0.64 3.05
N ALA A 86 -6.58 0.69 3.06
CA ALA A 86 -5.31 1.37 2.86
C ALA A 86 -5.25 2.69 3.60
N THR A 87 -4.04 3.11 3.94
CA THR A 87 -3.74 4.39 4.56
C THR A 87 -2.45 4.95 3.97
N ASP A 88 -2.37 6.26 3.79
CA ASP A 88 -1.17 6.95 3.32
C ASP A 88 -1.22 8.42 3.73
N ASP A 89 -0.07 9.08 3.89
CA ASP A 89 0.05 10.49 4.27
C ASP A 89 1.10 11.29 3.49
N ASP A 90 2.15 10.66 2.96
CA ASP A 90 3.28 11.40 2.39
C ASP A 90 3.67 10.97 0.97
N SER A 91 2.99 9.99 0.38
CA SER A 91 3.30 9.48 -0.97
C SER A 91 2.81 10.37 -2.12
N GLY A 92 2.11 11.46 -1.81
CA GLY A 92 1.60 12.47 -2.74
C GLY A 92 2.36 13.80 -2.69
N SER A 93 2.03 14.71 -3.61
CA SER A 93 2.75 15.97 -3.74
C SER A 93 2.69 16.80 -2.45
N LYS A 94 3.81 17.43 -2.06
CA LYS A 94 3.90 18.28 -0.85
C LYS A 94 3.53 17.54 0.46
N ARG A 95 3.84 16.24 0.59
CA ARG A 95 3.47 15.41 1.75
C ARG A 95 1.96 15.34 1.94
N ASN A 96 1.25 15.05 0.85
CA ASN A 96 -0.17 14.74 0.92
C ASN A 96 -0.35 13.25 0.67
N CYS A 97 -1.48 12.68 1.07
CA CYS A 97 -1.72 11.27 0.82
C CYS A 97 -1.88 10.95 -0.68
N LYS A 98 -1.35 9.80 -1.08
CA LYS A 98 -1.58 9.12 -2.35
C LYS A 98 -1.87 7.64 -2.11
N LEU A 99 -3.07 7.21 -2.44
CA LEU A 99 -3.51 5.82 -2.29
C LEU A 99 -3.61 5.16 -3.66
N ILE A 100 -3.13 3.91 -3.77
CA ILE A 100 -3.30 3.08 -4.96
C ILE A 100 -4.07 1.82 -4.53
N ALA A 101 -5.20 1.53 -5.19
CA ALA A 101 -6.04 0.39 -4.84
C ALA A 101 -6.69 -0.21 -6.08
N ASN A 102 -6.85 -1.53 -6.09
CA ASN A 102 -7.68 -2.23 -7.06
C ASN A 102 -9.14 -2.17 -6.61
N LEU A 103 -9.99 -1.46 -7.35
CA LEU A 103 -11.39 -1.23 -7.01
C LEU A 103 -12.31 -2.07 -7.90
N THR A 104 -13.44 -2.50 -7.36
CA THR A 104 -14.46 -3.26 -8.10
C THR A 104 -15.73 -2.45 -8.31
N THR A 105 -16.52 -2.78 -9.33
CA THR A 105 -17.81 -2.13 -9.58
C THR A 105 -18.92 -2.56 -8.61
N ALA A 106 -18.72 -3.66 -7.89
CA ALA A 106 -19.69 -4.19 -6.93
C ALA A 106 -19.68 -3.42 -5.61
N GLU A 107 -18.52 -2.90 -5.21
CA GLU A 107 -18.29 -2.27 -3.92
C GLU A 107 -18.28 -0.75 -4.03
N SER A 108 -18.79 -0.06 -3.02
CA SER A 108 -18.58 1.39 -2.88
C SER A 108 -17.45 1.63 -1.90
N MET A 109 -16.54 2.53 -2.20
CA MET A 109 -15.44 2.86 -1.30
C MET A 109 -15.73 4.14 -0.55
N ILE A 110 -15.26 4.24 0.70
CA ILE A 110 -15.31 5.48 1.47
C ILE A 110 -13.87 5.96 1.68
N LEU A 111 -13.53 7.08 1.05
CA LEU A 111 -12.28 7.78 1.30
C LEU A 111 -12.51 8.77 2.45
N VAL A 112 -11.73 8.64 3.51
CA VAL A 112 -11.68 9.58 4.62
C VAL A 112 -10.40 10.39 4.46
N VAL A 113 -10.55 11.71 4.30
CA VAL A 113 -9.42 12.65 4.27
C VAL A 113 -9.35 13.35 5.62
N THR A 114 -8.14 13.40 6.18
CA THR A 114 -7.77 14.06 7.43
C THR A 114 -6.42 14.76 7.26
N THR A 115 -5.85 15.28 8.34
CA THR A 115 -4.50 15.81 8.44
C THR A 115 -3.53 14.88 9.18
N TYR A 116 -2.24 15.11 8.96
CA TYR A 116 -1.14 14.50 9.73
C TYR A 116 -1.05 15.05 11.16
N ASN A 117 -1.30 16.34 11.40
CA ASN A 117 -1.37 16.87 12.77
C ASN A 117 -2.82 17.13 13.20
N ALA A 118 -3.13 16.86 14.46
CA ALA A 118 -4.44 17.12 15.03
C ALA A 118 -4.83 18.61 14.93
N GLU A 119 -6.13 18.89 14.90
CA GLU A 119 -6.72 20.24 14.87
C GLU A 119 -6.36 21.12 13.64
N GLN A 120 -5.55 20.61 12.70
CA GLN A 120 -5.30 21.32 11.44
C GLN A 120 -6.57 21.41 10.58
N THR A 121 -6.71 22.54 9.90
CA THR A 121 -7.82 22.85 9.01
C THR A 121 -7.30 23.41 7.69
N GLY A 122 -8.06 23.24 6.61
CA GLY A 122 -7.62 23.68 5.30
C GLY A 122 -8.43 23.06 4.16
N ALA A 123 -8.35 23.70 3.00
CA ALA A 123 -8.95 23.19 1.77
C ALA A 123 -8.08 22.10 1.14
N PHE A 124 -8.70 21.12 0.50
CA PHE A 124 -8.02 20.07 -0.24
C PHE A 124 -8.81 19.71 -1.50
N LYS A 125 -8.11 19.13 -2.48
CA LYS A 125 -8.69 18.56 -3.67
C LYS A 125 -8.25 17.11 -3.80
N VAL A 126 -9.21 16.20 -3.95
CA VAL A 126 -8.97 14.81 -4.31
C VAL A 126 -9.02 14.69 -5.82
N ILE A 127 -8.02 14.03 -6.40
CA ILE A 127 -7.97 13.65 -7.81
C ILE A 127 -7.87 12.13 -7.88
N VAL A 128 -8.76 11.51 -8.65
CA VAL A 128 -8.80 10.07 -8.86
C VAL A 128 -8.50 9.77 -10.32
N TYR A 129 -7.45 8.99 -10.54
CA TYR A 129 -7.05 8.46 -11.83
C TYR A 129 -7.44 6.99 -11.92
N GLY A 130 -7.99 6.57 -13.05
CA GLY A 130 -8.29 5.17 -13.26
C GLY A 130 -8.66 4.85 -14.70
N PRO A 131 -9.07 3.59 -14.96
CA PRO A 131 -9.53 3.15 -16.28
C PRO A 131 -10.78 3.89 -16.76
N GLU A 132 -11.62 4.35 -15.83
CA GLU A 132 -12.85 5.11 -16.11
C GLU A 132 -13.10 6.18 -15.04
N LYS A 133 -13.98 7.15 -15.34
CA LYS A 133 -14.36 8.19 -14.37
C LYS A 133 -14.96 7.56 -13.10
N ALA A 134 -14.35 7.85 -11.96
CA ALA A 134 -14.96 7.59 -10.66
C ALA A 134 -16.03 8.65 -10.37
N ILE A 135 -17.13 8.23 -9.72
CA ILE A 135 -18.15 9.13 -9.19
C ILE A 135 -17.82 9.40 -7.72
N LEU A 136 -17.60 10.67 -7.40
CA LEU A 136 -17.28 11.14 -6.05
C LEU A 136 -18.47 11.93 -5.50
N SER A 137 -18.93 11.57 -4.31
CA SER A 137 -20.01 12.30 -3.63
C SER A 137 -19.75 12.40 -2.14
N PRO A 138 -20.32 13.40 -1.43
CA PRO A 138 -20.22 13.46 0.02
C PRO A 138 -20.72 12.16 0.68
N TYR A 139 -20.05 11.70 1.74
CA TYR A 139 -20.53 10.61 2.58
C TYR A 139 -20.88 11.17 3.96
N VAL A 140 -22.16 11.10 4.32
CA VAL A 140 -22.63 11.50 5.65
C VAL A 140 -22.40 10.33 6.60
N THR A 141 -21.56 10.53 7.61
CA THR A 141 -21.39 9.56 8.68
C THR A 141 -22.64 9.52 9.54
N THR A 142 -23.30 8.37 9.62
CA THR A 142 -24.38 8.16 10.59
C THR A 142 -23.76 8.03 11.99
N PRO A 143 -24.11 8.89 12.96
CA PRO A 143 -23.80 8.61 14.36
C PRO A 143 -24.58 7.36 14.75
N LEU A 144 -23.90 6.28 15.12
CA LEU A 144 -24.59 5.20 15.80
C LEU A 144 -24.91 5.67 17.22
N THR A 145 -26.20 5.83 17.51
CA THR A 145 -26.71 5.75 18.88
C THR A 145 -26.32 4.38 19.42
N THR A 146 -25.53 4.37 20.48
CA THR A 146 -25.11 3.16 21.20
C THR A 146 -26.32 2.48 21.81
N THR A 147 -26.86 1.47 21.12
CA THR A 147 -27.57 0.38 21.78
C THR A 147 -26.72 -0.85 21.59
N SER A 148 -25.94 -1.17 22.62
CA SER A 148 -25.19 -2.42 22.72
C SER A 148 -26.19 -3.57 22.82
N THR A 149 -26.46 -4.24 21.71
CA THR A 149 -26.99 -5.59 21.71
C THR A 149 -25.99 -6.48 21.00
N SER A 150 -25.23 -7.20 21.81
CA SER A 150 -24.38 -8.29 21.37
C SER A 150 -25.28 -9.33 20.71
N THR A 151 -25.20 -9.46 19.39
CA THR A 151 -25.76 -10.62 18.69
C THR A 151 -24.65 -11.22 17.85
N THR A 152 -24.08 -12.30 18.36
CA THR A 152 -23.22 -13.21 17.62
C THR A 152 -24.05 -13.87 16.53
N THR A 153 -23.89 -13.41 15.29
CA THR A 153 -24.26 -14.18 14.10
C THR A 153 -23.03 -14.39 13.25
N SER A 154 -22.46 -15.59 13.42
CA SER A 154 -21.54 -16.22 12.48
C SER A 154 -22.19 -16.22 11.09
N THR A 155 -21.68 -15.38 10.21
CA THR A 155 -21.89 -15.53 8.76
C THR A 155 -20.55 -15.92 8.15
N THR A 156 -20.58 -17.00 7.41
CA THR A 156 -19.45 -17.66 6.77
C THR A 156 -18.65 -16.67 5.94
N LYS A 157 -17.49 -16.29 6.46
CA LYS A 157 -16.46 -15.56 5.73
C LYS A 157 -16.04 -16.47 4.58
N SER A 158 -16.29 -16.06 3.35
CA SER A 158 -15.50 -16.53 2.21
C SER A 158 -14.11 -15.92 2.34
N SER A 159 -13.38 -16.34 3.39
CA SER A 159 -11.95 -16.23 3.42
C SER A 159 -11.45 -17.25 2.40
N ILE A 160 -10.57 -16.82 1.51
CA ILE A 160 -9.51 -17.70 1.04
C ILE A 160 -8.91 -18.27 2.33
N GLU A 161 -9.27 -19.50 2.68
CA GLU A 161 -8.66 -20.20 3.79
C GLU A 161 -7.24 -20.50 3.34
N VAL A 162 -6.32 -19.60 3.66
CA VAL A 162 -4.90 -19.95 3.73
C VAL A 162 -4.85 -21.01 4.81
N ASN A 163 -4.74 -22.27 4.40
CA ASN A 163 -4.58 -23.42 5.29
C ASN A 163 -3.18 -23.34 5.92
N ILE A 164 -2.98 -22.40 6.83
CA ILE A 164 -1.85 -22.40 7.76
C ILE A 164 -2.16 -23.52 8.74
N PRO A 165 -1.41 -24.63 8.75
CA PRO A 165 -1.66 -25.71 9.69
C PRO A 165 -1.67 -25.15 11.11
N ALA A 166 -2.65 -25.54 11.94
CA ALA A 166 -2.74 -25.09 13.34
C ALA A 166 -1.48 -25.44 14.18
N ASN A 167 -0.60 -26.29 13.62
CA ASN A 167 0.69 -26.70 14.15
C ASN A 167 1.89 -26.18 13.32
N ALA A 168 1.70 -25.18 12.45
CA ALA A 168 2.79 -24.45 11.82
C ALA A 168 3.61 -23.75 12.91
N LYS A 169 4.61 -24.48 13.42
CA LYS A 169 5.61 -23.95 14.34
C LYS A 169 6.71 -23.36 13.48
N TRP A 170 7.15 -22.15 13.80
CA TRP A 170 8.46 -21.69 13.34
C TRP A 170 9.47 -22.77 13.74
N ALA A 171 10.29 -23.21 12.78
CA ALA A 171 11.36 -24.15 13.10
C ALA A 171 12.19 -23.52 14.22
N GLN A 172 12.33 -24.20 15.37
CA GLN A 172 13.12 -23.71 16.50
C GLN A 172 14.58 -23.41 16.11
N ASN A 173 15.02 -23.92 14.97
CA ASN A 173 16.35 -23.74 14.40
C ASN A 173 16.24 -23.09 13.00
N GLY A 174 15.71 -21.88 12.93
CA GLY A 174 15.76 -21.10 11.68
C GLY A 174 17.20 -20.98 11.19
N VAL A 175 17.40 -21.12 9.88
CA VAL A 175 18.71 -20.96 9.25
C VAL A 175 18.72 -19.71 8.39
N THR A 176 19.85 -19.03 8.32
CA THR A 176 20.03 -17.93 7.37
C THR A 176 20.12 -18.51 5.96
N VAL A 177 19.20 -18.09 5.09
CA VAL A 177 19.13 -18.54 3.69
C VAL A 177 19.61 -17.48 2.69
N ALA A 178 19.78 -16.23 3.14
CA ALA A 178 20.29 -15.12 2.34
C ALA A 178 20.98 -14.09 3.24
N GLY A 179 22.06 -13.49 2.75
CA GLY A 179 22.85 -12.52 3.53
C GLY A 179 23.59 -13.14 4.72
N GLY A 180 23.42 -12.57 5.92
CA GLY A 180 24.03 -13.07 7.16
C GLY A 180 25.46 -12.58 7.44
N ASN A 181 26.11 -11.90 6.50
CA ASN A 181 27.49 -11.44 6.63
C ASN A 181 27.61 -9.95 6.99
N GLY A 182 26.62 -9.45 7.74
CA GLY A 182 26.51 -8.02 8.08
C GLY A 182 25.92 -7.16 6.96
N ARG A 183 25.78 -5.88 7.26
CA ARG A 183 25.27 -4.87 6.33
C ARG A 183 26.36 -4.47 5.33
N GLY A 184 26.04 -4.47 4.05
CA GLY A 184 26.93 -4.02 2.98
C GLY A 184 26.39 -4.37 1.60
N ASP A 185 27.20 -4.13 0.57
CA ASP A 185 26.85 -4.26 -0.85
C ASP A 185 27.50 -5.47 -1.53
N ALA A 186 28.28 -6.28 -0.80
CA ALA A 186 28.80 -7.53 -1.32
C ALA A 186 27.66 -8.51 -1.68
N THR A 187 27.94 -9.50 -2.53
CA THR A 187 26.97 -10.51 -2.97
C THR A 187 26.44 -11.39 -1.84
N ASN A 188 27.16 -11.46 -0.72
CA ASN A 188 26.76 -12.20 0.48
C ASN A 188 26.24 -11.30 1.61
N GLN A 189 25.97 -10.02 1.31
CA GLN A 189 25.48 -9.01 2.23
C GLN A 189 24.18 -8.37 1.72
N LEU A 190 23.41 -7.82 2.64
CA LEU A 190 22.18 -7.07 2.37
C LEU A 190 22.21 -5.77 3.17
N HIS A 191 21.54 -4.72 2.70
CA HIS A 191 21.41 -3.45 3.39
C HIS A 191 19.95 -3.02 3.47
N TRP A 192 19.37 -3.28 4.66
CA TRP A 192 17.96 -3.05 4.99
C TRP A 192 17.01 -3.69 3.96
N PRO A 193 17.05 -5.02 3.79
CA PRO A 193 16.12 -5.70 2.90
C PRO A 193 14.67 -5.53 3.39
N TYR A 194 13.72 -5.33 2.48
CA TYR A 194 12.30 -5.11 2.81
C TYR A 194 11.45 -6.31 2.39
N GLY A 195 10.88 -6.28 1.19
CA GLY A 195 10.07 -7.36 0.65
C GLY A 195 10.92 -8.51 0.10
N LEU A 196 10.32 -9.70 0.10
CA LEU A 196 10.89 -10.89 -0.52
C LEU A 196 9.80 -11.75 -1.15
N PHE A 197 10.18 -12.50 -2.16
CA PHE A 197 9.37 -13.54 -2.79
C PHE A 197 10.13 -14.87 -2.70
N VAL A 198 9.40 -15.95 -2.47
CA VAL A 198 9.96 -17.32 -2.50
C VAL A 198 9.25 -18.07 -3.62
N ASP A 199 10.01 -18.53 -4.60
CA ASP A 199 9.49 -19.30 -5.72
C ASP A 199 9.30 -20.78 -5.38
N ASP A 200 8.63 -21.54 -6.25
CA ASP A 200 8.30 -22.95 -6.02
C ASP A 200 9.54 -23.85 -5.89
N ASP A 201 10.66 -23.45 -6.50
CA ASP A 201 11.96 -24.12 -6.36
C ASP A 201 12.72 -23.72 -5.08
N GLN A 202 12.08 -22.91 -4.22
CA GLN A 202 12.63 -22.30 -3.00
C GLN A 202 13.75 -21.29 -3.26
N THR A 203 13.85 -20.73 -4.47
CA THR A 203 14.67 -19.55 -4.74
C THR A 203 14.06 -18.34 -4.03
N VAL A 204 14.89 -17.62 -3.29
CA VAL A 204 14.50 -16.42 -2.53
C VAL A 204 14.94 -15.18 -3.30
N ILE A 205 13.99 -14.32 -3.67
CA ILE A 205 14.22 -13.04 -4.34
C ILE A 205 13.96 -11.93 -3.33
N ILE A 206 14.87 -10.98 -3.19
CA ILE A 206 14.87 -9.98 -2.11
C ILE A 206 15.03 -8.57 -2.67
N ALA A 207 14.17 -7.66 -2.20
CA ALA A 207 14.35 -6.23 -2.37
C ALA A 207 15.41 -5.70 -1.40
N ASP A 208 16.63 -5.48 -1.90
CA ASP A 208 17.75 -4.97 -1.12
C ASP A 208 17.75 -3.43 -1.16
N TYR A 209 16.81 -2.87 -0.38
CA TYR A 209 16.34 -1.48 -0.45
C TYR A 209 17.47 -0.45 -0.56
N TYR A 210 18.42 -0.41 0.39
CA TYR A 210 19.43 0.66 0.39
C TYR A 210 20.58 0.40 -0.58
N ASN A 211 20.70 -0.82 -1.08
CA ASN A 211 21.65 -1.15 -2.14
C ASN A 211 21.04 -0.98 -3.54
N HIS A 212 19.77 -0.56 -3.64
CA HIS A 212 19.15 -0.22 -4.92
C HIS A 212 19.19 -1.39 -5.91
N ARG A 213 18.90 -2.60 -5.43
CA ARG A 213 19.01 -3.83 -6.21
C ARG A 213 18.01 -4.89 -5.78
N ILE A 214 17.73 -5.81 -6.69
CA ILE A 214 17.06 -7.07 -6.39
C ILE A 214 18.10 -8.19 -6.41
N MET A 215 18.10 -9.00 -5.36
CA MET A 215 19.01 -10.12 -5.20
C MET A 215 18.25 -11.44 -5.25
N GLN A 216 18.91 -12.51 -5.71
CA GLN A 216 18.39 -13.88 -5.62
C GLN A 216 19.36 -14.81 -4.91
N TRP A 217 18.82 -15.74 -4.13
CA TRP A 217 19.53 -16.89 -3.55
C TRP A 217 18.78 -18.17 -3.91
N LYS A 218 19.48 -19.10 -4.56
CA LYS A 218 18.94 -20.42 -4.88
C LYS A 218 18.84 -21.26 -3.61
N ASN A 219 17.88 -22.17 -3.57
CA ASN A 219 17.70 -23.06 -2.43
C ASN A 219 19.00 -23.81 -2.09
N GLY A 220 19.42 -23.71 -0.83
CA GLY A 220 20.63 -24.35 -0.33
C GLY A 220 21.95 -23.60 -0.61
N ASP A 221 21.96 -22.56 -1.45
CA ASP A 221 23.10 -21.65 -1.54
C ASP A 221 22.92 -20.54 -0.50
N THR A 222 23.79 -20.52 0.50
CA THR A 222 23.82 -19.49 1.54
C THR A 222 25.10 -18.66 1.49
N THR A 223 25.96 -18.91 0.50
CA THR A 223 27.30 -18.32 0.45
C THR A 223 27.29 -16.99 -0.29
N ASN A 224 26.64 -16.92 -1.45
CA ASN A 224 26.53 -15.71 -2.26
C ASN A 224 25.18 -15.65 -2.96
N GLY A 225 24.61 -14.46 -3.02
CA GLY A 225 23.47 -14.16 -3.88
C GLY A 225 23.92 -13.66 -5.23
N GLU A 226 23.01 -13.69 -6.18
CA GLU A 226 23.19 -13.14 -7.52
C GLU A 226 22.37 -11.84 -7.62
N VAL A 227 22.94 -10.79 -8.21
CA VAL A 227 22.18 -9.57 -8.53
C VAL A 227 21.30 -9.89 -9.74
N VAL A 228 19.98 -9.82 -9.55
CA VAL A 228 19.01 -10.04 -10.65
C VAL A 228 18.96 -8.79 -11.52
N VAL A 229 18.84 -7.63 -10.88
CA VAL A 229 18.76 -6.31 -11.52
C VAL A 229 19.04 -5.20 -10.50
N GLY A 230 19.55 -4.05 -10.95
CA GLY A 230 19.95 -2.94 -10.09
C GLY A 230 21.45 -2.97 -9.72
N GLY A 231 21.82 -2.25 -8.65
CA GLY A 231 23.17 -2.27 -8.06
C GLY A 231 24.22 -1.41 -8.79
N ARG A 232 23.79 -0.55 -9.73
CA ARG A 232 24.66 0.36 -10.50
C ARG A 232 24.34 1.84 -10.23
N SER A 233 24.14 2.17 -8.95
CA SER A 233 23.54 3.41 -8.43
C SER A 233 22.03 3.49 -8.54
N ASN A 234 21.43 4.37 -7.73
CA ASN A 234 20.01 4.70 -7.82
C ASN A 234 19.71 5.62 -9.01
N GLY A 235 18.49 5.58 -9.51
CA GLY A 235 18.06 6.39 -10.65
C GLY A 235 16.97 5.74 -11.48
N ASN A 236 16.52 6.43 -12.53
CA ASN A 236 15.40 6.02 -13.40
C ASN A 236 15.85 5.30 -14.69
N GLY A 237 17.09 4.84 -14.74
CA GLY A 237 17.61 4.06 -15.88
C GLY A 237 17.02 2.65 -15.90
N LEU A 238 16.98 2.02 -17.08
CA LEU A 238 16.41 0.67 -17.34
C LEU A 238 16.93 -0.45 -16.41
N HIS A 239 18.05 -0.23 -15.70
CA HIS A 239 18.65 -1.17 -14.75
C HIS A 239 19.05 -0.49 -13.43
N GLN A 240 18.41 0.63 -13.10
CA GLN A 240 18.57 1.33 -11.83
C GLN A 240 17.27 1.23 -11.06
N PHE A 241 17.41 1.10 -9.75
CA PHE A 241 16.29 1.09 -8.83
C PHE A 241 16.46 2.21 -7.82
N ASP A 242 15.38 2.87 -7.40
CA ASP A 242 15.37 3.77 -6.27
C ASP A 242 14.61 3.13 -5.10
N ARG A 243 15.38 2.42 -4.27
CA ARG A 243 14.93 1.84 -3.01
C ARG A 243 13.78 0.87 -3.23
N PRO A 244 14.06 -0.31 -3.82
CA PRO A 244 13.04 -1.31 -4.03
C PRO A 244 12.48 -1.72 -2.67
N THR A 245 11.16 -1.70 -2.55
CA THR A 245 10.44 -1.99 -1.31
C THR A 245 9.85 -3.39 -1.32
N ASP A 246 9.41 -3.88 -2.48
CA ASP A 246 8.79 -5.19 -2.61
C ASP A 246 9.05 -5.82 -3.98
N VAL A 247 8.93 -7.15 -4.04
CA VAL A 247 9.11 -7.97 -5.24
C VAL A 247 8.02 -9.03 -5.35
N LEU A 248 7.52 -9.24 -6.57
CA LEU A 248 6.59 -10.31 -6.91
C LEU A 248 7.00 -10.92 -8.25
N ILE A 249 6.80 -12.23 -8.41
CA ILE A 249 6.89 -12.89 -9.71
C ILE A 249 5.48 -13.13 -10.23
N ASP A 250 5.19 -12.60 -11.41
CA ASP A 250 4.04 -13.04 -12.20
C ASP A 250 4.40 -14.34 -12.91
N LYS A 251 3.89 -15.46 -12.39
CA LYS A 251 4.15 -16.80 -12.89
C LYS A 251 3.52 -17.09 -14.24
N GLU A 252 2.51 -16.32 -14.68
CA GLU A 252 1.91 -16.50 -16.01
C GLU A 252 2.83 -15.96 -17.10
N THR A 253 3.52 -14.85 -16.81
CA THR A 253 4.37 -14.14 -17.77
C THR A 253 5.87 -14.29 -17.50
N ASP A 254 6.25 -14.99 -16.44
CA ASP A 254 7.63 -15.11 -15.94
C ASP A 254 8.29 -13.73 -15.69
N SER A 255 7.50 -12.75 -15.25
CA SER A 255 7.94 -11.37 -15.07
C SER A 255 8.19 -11.02 -13.61
N LEU A 256 9.29 -10.30 -13.34
CA LEU A 256 9.58 -9.70 -12.04
C LEU A 256 8.92 -8.32 -11.93
N ILE A 257 8.00 -8.19 -10.98
CA ILE A 257 7.36 -6.94 -10.60
C ILE A 257 8.08 -6.39 -9.36
N VAL A 258 8.54 -5.14 -9.45
CA VAL A 258 9.26 -4.46 -8.37
C VAL A 258 8.53 -3.19 -7.99
N CYS A 259 8.30 -3.01 -6.69
CA CYS A 259 7.81 -1.75 -6.13
C CYS A 259 8.99 -0.91 -5.64
N GLU A 260 8.95 0.40 -5.87
CA GLU A 260 10.05 1.33 -5.55
C GLU A 260 9.54 2.54 -4.78
N ASP A 261 10.41 3.16 -3.96
CA ASP A 261 10.09 4.38 -3.18
C ASP A 261 9.91 5.61 -4.10
N GLY A 262 10.45 5.56 -5.32
CA GLY A 262 10.11 6.49 -6.43
C GLY A 262 10.40 7.96 -6.14
N ARG A 263 11.43 8.29 -5.35
CA ARG A 263 11.76 9.70 -5.06
C ARG A 263 12.40 10.34 -6.30
N VAL A 264 11.67 11.25 -6.94
CA VAL A 264 12.18 12.17 -7.96
C VAL A 264 12.36 13.56 -7.36
#